data_AF-A0A0N7IEQ4-F1
#
_entry.id   AF-A0A0N7IEQ4-F1
#
_cell.length_a   1.000
_cell.length_b   1.000
_cell.length_c   1.000
_cell.angle_alpha   90.00
_cell.angle_beta   90.00
_cell.angle_gamma   90.00
#
_symmetry.space_group_name_H-M   'P 1'
#
loop_
_entity.id
_entity.type
_entity.pdbx_description
1 polymer ?
#
loop_
_entity_poly.entity_id
_entity_poly.type
_entity_poly.pdbx_seq_one_letter_code
_entity_poly.pdbx_strand_id
1 'polypeptide(L)' 'MIELIAENQEVRIYRYNTVGGWINVYQFKNGELTFGAGKASILNRFEKTHVYDRVCKVLTHKK' A
#
# COMPACT_ATOMS: atom_id res chain seq x y z
N MET A 1 8.22 6.81 -3.38
CA MET A 1 7.24 7.66 -2.67
C MET A 1 5.88 6.99 -2.80
N ILE A 2 5.01 7.07 -1.79
CA ILE A 2 3.64 6.54 -1.85
C ILE A 2 2.69 7.71 -2.14
N GLU A 3 1.77 7.53 -3.08
CA GLU A 3 0.90 8.59 -3.60
C GLU A 3 -0.56 8.17 -3.48
N LEU A 4 -1.45 9.04 -2.99
CA LEU A 4 -2.90 8.79 -3.01
C LEU A 4 -3.41 8.95 -4.44
N ILE A 5 -4.02 7.89 -5.01
CA ILE A 5 -4.48 7.87 -6.40
C ILE A 5 -6.01 7.85 -6.52
N ALA A 6 -6.72 7.42 -5.48
CA ALA A 6 -8.17 7.45 -5.40
C ALA A 6 -8.63 7.40 -3.94
N GLU A 7 -9.78 8.00 -3.65
CA GLU A 7 -10.40 7.96 -2.33
C GLU A 7 -11.92 7.96 -2.49
N ASN A 8 -12.60 7.16 -1.68
CA ASN A 8 -14.03 7.27 -1.43
C ASN A 8 -14.30 7.14 0.09
N GLN A 9 -15.59 7.04 0.47
CA GLN A 9 -15.99 6.97 1.87
C GLN A 9 -15.54 5.70 2.61
N GLU A 10 -15.22 4.63 1.89
CA GLU A 10 -14.88 3.32 2.45
C GLU A 10 -13.39 2.99 2.34
N VAL A 11 -12.74 3.43 1.26
CA VAL A 11 -11.37 3.06 0.92
C VAL A 11 -10.57 4.22 0.33
N ARG A 12 -9.32 4.34 0.79
CA ARG A 12 -8.26 5.15 0.19
C ARG A 12 -7.30 4.22 -0.53
N ILE A 13 -6.99 4.54 -1.78
CA ILE A 13 -6.08 3.76 -2.61
C ILE A 13 -4.82 4.58 -2.84
N TYR A 14 -3.70 4.03 -2.39
CA TYR A 14 -2.38 4.58 -2.63
C TYR A 14 -1.60 3.73 -3.62
N ARG A 15 -0.63 4.34 -4.30
CA ARG A 15 0.31 3.66 -5.18
C ARG A 15 1.75 3.89 -4.71
N TYR A 16 2.51 2.80 -4.67
CA TYR A 16 3.96 2.83 -4.47
C TYR A 16 4.65 2.20 -5.68
N ASN A 17 5.42 3.00 -6.41
CA ASN A 17 6.22 2.51 -7.53
C ASN A 17 7.46 1.78 -7.00
N THR A 18 7.67 0.55 -7.46
CA THR A 18 8.80 -0.30 -7.09
C THR A 18 9.61 -0.70 -8.33
N VAL A 19 10.79 -1.27 -8.13
CA VAL A 19 11.57 -1.82 -9.25
C VAL A 19 10.82 -3.01 -9.83
N GLY A 20 10.36 -2.87 -11.07
CA GLY A 20 9.62 -3.92 -11.79
C GLY A 20 8.10 -3.86 -11.69
N GLY A 21 7.51 -2.80 -11.14
CA GLY A 21 6.07 -2.56 -11.17
C GLY A 21 5.57 -1.56 -10.12
N TRP A 22 4.34 -1.74 -9.66
CA TRP A 22 3.76 -0.94 -8.58
C TRP A 22 3.02 -1.82 -7.57
N ILE A 23 2.91 -1.30 -6.36
CA ILE A 23 2.04 -1.82 -5.31
C ILE A 23 0.89 -0.83 -5.15
N ASN A 24 -0.34 -1.33 -5.18
CA ASN A 24 -1.51 -0.61 -4.71
C ASN A 24 -1.73 -0.96 -3.23
N VAL A 25 -1.99 0.05 -2.41
CA VAL A 25 -2.29 -0.08 -0.99
C VAL A 25 -3.71 0.41 -0.76
N TYR A 26 -4.56 -0.46 -0.26
CA TYR A 26 -5.96 -0.19 0.05
C TYR A 26 -6.05 0.02 1.55
N GLN A 27 -6.39 1.24 1.96
CA GLN A 27 -6.65 1.58 3.34
C GLN A 27 -8.16 1.72 3.54
N PHE A 28 -8.73 0.78 4.28
CA PHE A 28 -10.14 0.81 4.60
C PHE A 28 -10.42 1.72 5.81
N LYS A 29 -11.65 2.22 5.91
CA LYS A 29 -12.09 3.10 7.00
C LYS A 29 -11.91 2.49 8.40
N ASN A 30 -11.96 1.17 8.51
CA ASN A 30 -11.72 0.42 9.76
C ASN A 30 -10.22 0.37 10.16
N GLY A 31 -9.32 0.91 9.34
CA GLY A 31 -7.87 0.88 9.56
C GLY A 31 -7.17 -0.35 8.96
N GLU A 32 -7.91 -1.27 8.34
CA GLU A 32 -7.35 -2.42 7.64
C GLU A 32 -6.56 -1.98 6.40
N LEU A 33 -5.45 -2.67 6.16
CA LEU A 33 -4.59 -2.45 5.00
C LEU A 33 -4.52 -3.73 4.16
N THR A 34 -4.82 -3.60 2.87
CA THR A 34 -4.63 -4.66 1.88
C THR A 34 -3.69 -4.20 0.80
N PHE A 35 -2.91 -5.12 0.24
CA PHE A 35 -1.87 -4.84 -0.74
C PHE A 35 -2.12 -5.61 -2.03
N GLY A 36 -1.95 -4.95 -3.17
CA GLY A 36 -2.13 -5.55 -4.48
C GLY A 36 -0.99 -5.20 -5.43
N ALA A 37 -0.65 -6.13 -6.32
CA ALA A 37 0.34 -5.92 -7.37
C ALA A 37 -0.06 -6.68 -8.63
N GLY A 38 0.40 -6.23 -9.80
CA GLY A 38 0.14 -6.93 -11.07
C GLY A 38 0.79 -8.32 -11.17
N LYS A 39 1.74 -8.64 -10.28
CA LYS A 39 2.39 -9.96 -10.18
C LYS A 39 2.62 -10.32 -8.71
N ALA A 40 2.33 -11.57 -8.34
CA ALA A 40 2.56 -12.07 -6.98
C ALA A 40 4.04 -11.96 -6.55
N SER A 41 4.99 -12.14 -7.47
CA SER A 41 6.42 -12.01 -7.17
C SER A 41 6.85 -10.61 -6.73
N ILE A 42 6.14 -9.56 -7.19
CA ILE A 42 6.40 -8.17 -6.78
C ILE A 42 5.89 -7.96 -5.37
N LEU A 43 4.69 -8.47 -5.06
CA LEU A 43 4.10 -8.41 -3.72
C LEU A 43 4.98 -9.14 -2.69
N ASN A 44 5.38 -10.38 -2.99
CA ASN A 44 6.23 -11.20 -2.11
C ASN A 44 7.59 -10.55 -1.82
N ARG A 45 8.14 -9.81 -2.78
CA ARG A 45 9.39 -9.05 -2.57
C ARG A 45 9.13 -7.82 -1.74
N PHE A 46 8.07 -7.07 -2.03
CA PHE A 46 7.70 -5.86 -1.32
C PHE A 46 7.46 -6.09 0.17
N GLU A 47 6.74 -7.14 0.54
CA GLU A 47 6.45 -7.50 1.94
C GLU A 47 7.72 -7.78 2.78
N LYS A 48 8.83 -8.12 2.12
CA LYS A 48 10.13 -8.37 2.76
C LYS A 48 10.99 -7.11 2.88
N THR A 49 10.51 -5.95 2.42
CA THR A 49 11.27 -4.70 2.45
C THR A 49 10.91 -3.85 3.66
N HIS A 50 11.85 -3.04 4.14
CA HIS A 50 11.57 -2.00 5.14
C HIS A 50 10.54 -0.95 4.69
N VAL A 51 10.24 -0.89 3.38
CA VAL A 51 9.19 0.00 2.85
C VAL A 51 7.82 -0.48 3.31
N TYR A 52 7.57 -1.79 3.33
CA TYR A 52 6.33 -2.37 3.82
C TYR A 52 6.05 -1.91 5.26
N ASP A 53 7.03 -2.08 6.17
CA ASP A 53 6.90 -1.65 7.57
C ASP A 53 6.61 -0.16 7.70
N ARG A 54 7.28 0.68 6.89
CA ARG A 54 7.06 2.13 6.89
C ARG A 54 5.66 2.48 6.39
N VAL A 55 5.19 1.84 5.32
CA VAL A 55 3.84 2.07 4.77
C VAL A 55 2.79 1.67 5.80
N CYS A 56 2.92 0.49 6.41
CA CYS A 56 2.03 0.05 7.48
C CYS A 56 2.01 1.07 8.62
N LYS A 57 3.16 1.51 9.14
CA LYS A 57 3.23 2.52 10.22
C LYS A 57 2.58 3.84 9.82
N VAL A 58 2.96 4.41 8.68
CA VAL A 58 2.47 5.73 8.24
C VAL A 58 0.96 5.72 8.03
N LEU A 59 0.41 4.66 7.44
CA LEU A 59 -1.02 4.60 7.12
C LEU A 59 -1.88 4.17 8.31
N THR A 60 -1.38 3.32 9.21
CA THR A 60 -2.13 2.92 10.43
C THR A 60 -2.13 3.98 11.53
N HIS A 61 -1.11 4.84 11.60
CA HIS A 61 -0.98 5.85 12.66
C HIS A 61 -1.52 7.23 12.28
N LYS A 62 -2.00 7.42 11.04
CA LYS A 62 -2.80 8.61 10.68
C LYS A 62 -4.20 8.46 11.28
N LYS A 63 -4.33 8.74 12.59
CA LYS A 63 -5.60 9.08 13.23
C LYS A 63 -5.90 10.56 13.04
#